data_AF-A0AAP8JUG6-F1
#
_entry.id   AF-A0AAP8JUG6-F1
#
_cell.length_a   1.000
_cell.length_b   1.000
_cell.length_c   1.000
_cell.angle_alpha   90.00
_cell.angle_beta   90.00
_cell.angle_gamma   90.00
#
_symmetry.space_group_name_H-M   'P 1'
#
loop_
_entity.id
_entity.type
_entity.pdbx_description
1 polymer ?
#
loop_
_entity_poly.entity_id
_entity_poly.type
_entity_poly.pdbx_seq_one_letter_code
_entity_poly.pdbx_strand_id
1 'polypeptide(L)'
;MSLIINFDKDHYFTFIKKTCEEFEVPKDLYLNWMEKMNGDKIVVSSTFGQNGFPFRLQKYEEGSLETSVIAIQFNTFNFHDLTILWEYRKFGYPEGKLYAIEGKRKYLNKDELVFYISQGYKWTEKLNPPIAINFSLAKKGIFYSSYKDFK
;
A
#
# COMPACT_ATOMS: atom_id res chain seq x y z
N MET A 1 -12.74 10.11 -15.29
CA MET A 1 -13.08 8.94 -16.14
C MET A 1 -12.01 7.90 -15.88
N SER A 2 -12.33 6.83 -15.15
CA SER A 2 -11.35 5.81 -14.77
C SER A 2 -11.12 4.90 -15.97
N LEU A 3 -9.90 4.87 -16.50
CA LEU A 3 -9.53 3.96 -17.58
C LEU A 3 -9.46 2.54 -16.98
N ILE A 4 -10.49 1.72 -17.23
CA ILE A 4 -10.49 0.30 -16.87
C ILE A 4 -9.74 -0.43 -17.98
N ILE A 5 -8.52 -0.86 -17.71
CA ILE A 5 -7.74 -1.68 -18.65
C ILE A 5 -8.12 -3.14 -18.37
N ASN A 6 -8.74 -3.82 -19.34
CA ASN A 6 -8.86 -5.28 -19.31
C ASN A 6 -7.46 -5.84 -19.55
N PHE A 7 -6.79 -6.24 -18.48
CA PHE A 7 -5.42 -6.74 -18.55
C PHE A 7 -5.41 -8.24 -18.79
N ASP A 8 -4.39 -8.74 -19.50
CA ASP A 8 -4.14 -10.17 -19.55
C ASP A 8 -3.78 -10.68 -18.16
N LYS A 9 -4.66 -11.52 -17.63
CA LYS A 9 -4.60 -12.05 -16.28
C LYS A 9 -3.33 -12.84 -16.02
N ASP A 10 -2.84 -13.60 -17.01
CA ASP A 10 -1.65 -14.43 -16.85
C ASP A 10 -0.39 -13.58 -16.71
N HIS A 11 -0.30 -12.49 -17.50
CA HIS A 11 0.78 -11.52 -17.38
C HIS A 11 0.75 -10.79 -16.04
N TYR A 12 -0.43 -10.38 -15.58
CA TYR A 12 -0.58 -9.73 -14.28
C TYR A 12 -0.19 -10.66 -13.12
N PHE A 13 -0.65 -11.91 -13.15
CA PHE A 13 -0.30 -12.93 -12.15
C PHE A 13 1.18 -13.25 -12.13
N THR A 14 1.81 -13.37 -13.31
CA THR A 14 3.26 -13.56 -13.42
C THR A 14 4.01 -12.39 -12.79
N PHE A 15 3.56 -11.17 -13.06
CA PHE A 15 4.14 -9.96 -12.48
C PHE A 15 4.00 -9.90 -10.95
N ILE A 16 2.80 -10.16 -10.42
CA ILE A 16 2.55 -10.17 -8.98
C ILE A 16 3.43 -11.23 -8.30
N LYS A 17 3.49 -12.45 -8.85
CA LYS A 17 4.32 -13.53 -8.32
C LYS A 17 5.80 -13.12 -8.24
N LYS A 18 6.36 -12.61 -9.34
CA LYS A 18 7.76 -12.14 -9.37
C LYS A 18 8.02 -11.04 -8.34
N THR A 19 7.11 -10.08 -8.23
CA THR A 19 7.24 -8.97 -7.27
C THR A 19 7.14 -9.47 -5.83
N CYS A 20 6.27 -10.46 -5.56
CA CYS A 20 6.15 -11.07 -4.24
C CYS A 20 7.42 -11.83 -3.83
N GLU A 21 8.02 -12.57 -4.76
CA GLU A 21 9.28 -13.28 -4.55
C GLU A 21 10.43 -12.29 -4.29
N GLU A 22 10.48 -11.19 -5.05
CA GLU A 22 11.49 -10.13 -4.85
C GLU A 22 11.34 -9.40 -3.50
N PHE A 23 10.11 -9.22 -3.03
CA PHE A 23 9.80 -8.47 -1.80
C PHE A 23 9.60 -9.34 -0.57
N GLU A 24 9.97 -10.63 -0.66
CA GLU A 24 9.90 -11.58 0.45
C GLU A 24 8.47 -11.67 1.05
N VAL A 25 7.45 -11.53 0.19
CA VAL A 25 6.06 -11.74 0.60
C VAL A 25 5.86 -13.24 0.89
N PRO A 26 5.22 -13.62 2.01
CA PRO A 26 4.98 -15.02 2.33
C PRO A 26 4.28 -15.75 1.19
N LYS A 27 4.84 -16.89 0.79
CA LYS A 27 4.37 -17.66 -0.37
C LYS A 27 2.88 -18.02 -0.31
N ASP A 28 2.45 -18.49 0.86
CA ASP A 28 1.06 -18.86 1.08
C ASP A 28 0.11 -17.65 0.95
N LEU A 29 0.56 -16.44 1.30
CA LEU A 29 -0.26 -15.24 1.21
C LEU A 29 -0.62 -14.94 -0.26
N TYR A 30 0.37 -14.89 -1.14
CA TYR A 30 0.10 -14.51 -2.53
C TYR A 30 -0.50 -15.64 -3.36
N LEU A 31 -0.16 -16.91 -3.09
CA LEU A 31 -0.79 -18.03 -3.79
C LEU A 31 -2.28 -18.14 -3.44
N ASN A 32 -2.64 -18.04 -2.16
CA ASN A 32 -4.04 -18.04 -1.74
C ASN A 32 -4.83 -16.87 -2.33
N TRP A 33 -4.21 -15.69 -2.44
CA TRP A 33 -4.83 -14.53 -3.09
C TRP A 33 -5.03 -14.77 -4.59
N MET A 34 -4.04 -15.33 -5.30
CA MET A 34 -4.15 -15.65 -6.73
C MET A 34 -5.26 -16.66 -7.02
N GLU A 35 -5.40 -17.70 -6.17
CA GLU A 35 -6.48 -18.69 -6.29
C GLU A 35 -7.87 -18.05 -6.15
N LYS A 36 -8.06 -17.16 -5.17
CA LYS A 36 -9.33 -16.41 -4.99
C LYS A 36 -9.63 -15.55 -6.22
N MET A 37 -8.63 -14.85 -6.74
CA MET A 37 -8.77 -13.99 -7.91
C MET A 37 -8.95 -14.77 -9.22
N ASN A 38 -8.77 -16.09 -9.23
CA ASN A 38 -8.87 -16.90 -10.45
C ASN A 38 -10.30 -16.91 -11.04
N GLY A 39 -11.33 -16.63 -10.24
CA GLY A 39 -12.70 -16.45 -10.72
C GLY A 39 -13.07 -15.01 -11.11
N ASP A 40 -12.23 -14.03 -10.77
CA ASP A 40 -12.58 -12.61 -10.83
C ASP A 40 -11.96 -11.89 -12.02
N LYS A 41 -12.64 -10.83 -12.46
CA LYS A 41 -12.11 -9.91 -13.46
C LYS A 41 -11.08 -9.00 -12.79
N ILE A 42 -9.84 -9.03 -13.28
CA ILE A 42 -8.77 -8.18 -12.78
C ILE A 42 -8.93 -6.77 -13.35
N VAL A 43 -9.19 -5.80 -12.47
CA VAL A 43 -9.31 -4.39 -12.82
C VAL A 43 -8.18 -3.62 -12.17
N VAL A 44 -7.18 -3.26 -12.97
CA VAL A 44 -6.11 -2.37 -12.57
C VAL A 44 -6.49 -0.94 -12.92
N SER A 45 -6.35 -0.03 -11.96
CA SER A 45 -6.60 1.39 -12.18
C SER A 45 -5.29 2.10 -12.50
N SER A 46 -5.30 2.93 -13.55
CA SER A 46 -4.21 3.89 -13.79
C SER A 46 -4.18 5.03 -12.77
N THR A 47 -5.20 5.12 -11.91
CA THR A 47 -5.30 6.16 -10.89
C THR A 47 -4.37 5.84 -9.71
N PHE A 48 -3.53 6.81 -9.37
CA PHE A 48 -2.60 6.71 -8.26
C PHE A 48 -3.34 6.48 -6.93
N GLY A 49 -2.96 5.46 -6.16
CA GLY A 49 -3.66 5.05 -4.94
C GLY A 49 -4.91 4.18 -5.14
N GLN A 50 -5.27 3.79 -6.37
CA GLN A 50 -6.36 2.84 -6.65
C GLN A 50 -5.82 1.60 -7.38
N ASN A 51 -6.22 0.42 -6.92
CA ASN A 51 -5.94 -0.90 -7.53
C ASN A 51 -4.49 -1.10 -8.00
N GLY A 52 -3.55 -1.04 -7.04
CA GLY A 52 -2.12 -1.35 -7.21
C GLY A 52 -1.75 -2.76 -6.76
N PHE A 53 -0.55 -2.92 -6.19
CA PHE A 53 -0.10 -4.20 -5.64
C PHE A 53 -1.06 -4.65 -4.52
N PRO A 54 -1.49 -5.92 -4.48
CA PRO A 54 -2.57 -6.36 -3.60
C PRO A 54 -2.18 -6.39 -2.13
N PHE A 55 -0.89 -6.44 -1.83
CA PHE A 55 -0.39 -6.53 -0.46
C PHE A 55 0.20 -5.21 0.01
N ARG A 56 0.18 -5.02 1.33
CA ARG A 56 0.78 -3.89 2.03
C ARG A 56 1.61 -4.43 3.18
N LEU A 57 2.64 -3.70 3.60
CA LEU A 57 3.23 -3.97 4.91
C LEU A 57 2.64 -3.02 5.93
N GLN A 58 2.31 -3.52 7.11
CA GLN A 58 1.87 -2.69 8.21
C GLN A 58 2.63 -3.03 9.48
N LYS A 59 2.96 -1.99 10.24
CA LYS A 59 3.32 -2.09 11.65
C LYS A 59 2.26 -1.36 12.46
N TYR A 60 1.55 -2.12 13.27
CA TYR A 60 0.53 -1.64 14.20
C TYR A 60 0.61 -2.47 15.48
N GLU A 61 0.46 -1.78 16.60
CA GLU A 61 0.37 -2.38 17.92
C GLU A 61 -1.02 -2.09 18.47
N GLU A 62 -1.70 -3.11 19.00
CA GLU A 62 -3.06 -2.96 19.51
C GLU A 62 -3.14 -1.90 20.62
N GLY A 63 -4.10 -0.99 20.51
CA GLY A 63 -4.24 0.14 21.43
C GLY A 63 -3.33 1.33 21.11
N SER A 64 -2.43 1.20 20.14
CA SER A 64 -1.61 2.32 19.67
C SER A 64 -2.45 3.34 18.90
N LEU A 65 -2.20 4.61 19.16
CA LEU A 65 -2.67 5.71 18.32
C LEU A 65 -1.72 5.98 17.16
N GLU A 66 -0.80 5.08 16.87
CA GLU A 66 0.23 5.23 15.85
C GLU A 66 0.35 3.96 15.02
N THR A 67 0.57 4.13 13.73
CA THR A 67 0.65 3.02 12.77
C THR A 67 1.33 3.50 11.52
N SER A 68 2.01 2.57 10.87
CA SER A 68 2.73 2.84 9.62
C SER A 68 2.42 1.77 8.60
N VAL A 69 2.28 2.20 7.36
CA VAL A 69 1.95 1.32 6.25
C VAL A 69 2.88 1.60 5.08
N ILE A 70 3.32 0.54 4.41
CA ILE A 70 4.01 0.61 3.13
C ILE A 70 3.09 0.02 2.07
N ALA A 71 2.92 0.76 0.98
CA ALA A 71 2.25 0.26 -0.21
C ALA A 71 3.11 0.41 -1.45
N ILE A 72 2.87 -0.50 -2.37
CA ILE A 72 3.52 -0.55 -3.67
C ILE A 72 2.49 -0.24 -4.73
N GLN A 73 2.86 0.64 -5.64
CA GLN A 73 2.11 0.92 -6.84
C GLN A 73 3.00 0.69 -8.05
N PHE A 74 2.54 -0.14 -8.98
CA PHE A 74 3.17 -0.29 -10.28
C PHE A 74 2.57 0.70 -11.28
N ASN A 75 3.36 1.13 -12.25
CA ASN A 75 2.88 1.89 -13.39
C ASN A 75 2.10 0.95 -14.33
N THR A 76 0.82 1.24 -14.54
CA THR A 76 -0.06 0.39 -15.36
C THR A 76 0.26 0.40 -16.85
N PHE A 77 1.05 1.38 -17.31
CA PHE A 77 1.58 1.45 -18.67
C PHE A 77 2.95 0.75 -18.80
N ASN A 78 3.66 0.60 -17.69
CA ASN A 78 4.98 -0.05 -17.63
C ASN A 78 5.13 -0.79 -16.31
N PHE A 79 4.77 -2.08 -16.28
CA PHE A 79 4.80 -2.90 -15.06
C PHE A 79 6.19 -3.04 -14.45
N HIS A 80 7.25 -2.56 -15.10
CA HIS A 80 8.60 -2.55 -14.53
C HIS A 80 8.83 -1.42 -13.51
N ASP A 81 8.05 -0.35 -13.56
CA ASP A 81 8.25 0.80 -12.69
C ASP A 81 7.36 0.70 -11.45
N LEU A 82 8.00 0.50 -10.30
CA LEU A 82 7.37 0.44 -8.98
C LEU A 82 7.63 1.72 -8.20
N THR A 83 6.57 2.29 -7.63
CA THR A 83 6.65 3.32 -6.61
C THR A 83 6.30 2.70 -5.26
N ILE A 84 7.20 2.81 -4.30
CA ILE A 84 7.00 2.34 -2.93
C ILE A 84 6.81 3.57 -2.05
N LEU A 85 5.70 3.62 -1.31
CA LEU A 85 5.41 4.72 -0.39
C LEU A 85 5.20 4.16 1.01
N TRP A 86 5.99 4.68 1.93
CA TRP A 86 5.76 4.56 3.36
C TRP A 86 4.93 5.75 3.85
N GLU A 87 3.91 5.46 4.65
CA GLU A 87 3.09 6.47 5.33
C GLU A 87 2.89 6.09 6.79
N TYR A 88 3.33 6.99 7.67
CA TYR A 88 3.04 6.96 9.09
C TYR A 88 1.82 7.83 9.39
N ARG A 89 1.01 7.39 10.35
CA ARG A 89 -0.12 8.15 10.89
C ARG A 89 -0.09 8.12 12.40
N LYS A 90 -0.33 9.29 12.99
CA LYS A 90 -0.72 9.46 14.38
C LYS A 90 -2.18 9.85 14.44
N PHE A 91 -2.91 9.21 15.34
CA PHE A 91 -4.29 9.47 15.64
C PHE A 91 -4.41 10.18 16.99
N GLY A 92 -5.51 10.90 17.16
CA GLY A 92 -5.86 11.54 18.41
C GLY A 92 -7.35 11.84 18.44
N TYR A 93 -7.79 12.49 19.51
CA TYR A 93 -9.20 12.79 19.73
C TYR A 93 -9.52 14.29 19.67
N PRO A 94 -9.15 15.03 18.59
CA PRO A 94 -9.61 16.40 18.48
C PRO A 94 -11.14 16.38 18.43
N GLU A 95 -11.76 17.29 19.20
CA GLU A 95 -13.23 17.39 19.27
C GLU A 95 -13.91 16.10 19.82
N GLY A 96 -13.18 15.27 20.57
CA GLY A 96 -13.72 14.07 21.24
C GLY A 96 -13.93 12.86 20.32
N LYS A 97 -13.45 12.90 19.07
CA LYS A 97 -13.55 11.79 18.10
C LYS A 97 -12.18 11.43 17.53
N LEU A 98 -11.99 10.16 17.19
CA LEU A 98 -10.71 9.68 16.65
C LEU A 98 -10.47 10.22 15.23
N TYR A 99 -9.40 10.99 15.05
CA TYR A 99 -8.96 11.52 13.76
C TYR A 99 -7.46 11.28 13.57
N ALA A 100 -7.01 11.19 12.31
CA ALA A 100 -5.60 11.35 12.00
C ALA A 100 -5.20 12.81 12.27
N ILE A 101 -4.20 13.01 13.13
CA ILE A 101 -3.72 14.33 13.54
C ILE A 101 -2.33 14.64 12.99
N GLU A 102 -1.58 13.62 12.62
CA GLU A 102 -0.28 13.73 11.99
C GLU A 102 -0.15 12.65 10.92
N GLY A 103 0.48 12.99 9.80
CA GLY A 103 0.98 12.00 8.87
C GLY A 103 2.33 12.40 8.29
N LYS A 104 3.16 11.39 8.09
CA LYS A 104 4.48 11.51 7.49
C LYS A 104 4.57 10.55 6.32
N ARG A 105 5.26 10.95 5.26
CA ARG A 105 5.41 10.14 4.04
C ARG A 105 6.86 10.10 3.61
N LYS A 106 7.23 9.00 2.97
CA LYS A 106 8.55 8.82 2.37
C LYS A 106 8.46 7.85 1.19
N TYR A 107 8.99 8.25 0.04
CA TYR A 107 9.24 7.29 -1.03
C TYR A 107 10.40 6.40 -0.64
N LEU A 108 10.21 5.09 -0.79
CA LEU A 108 11.23 4.10 -0.48
C LEU A 108 11.82 3.52 -1.76
N ASN A 109 13.07 3.08 -1.67
CA ASN A 109 13.63 2.12 -2.62
C ASN A 109 13.37 0.68 -2.14
N LYS A 110 13.82 -0.31 -2.93
CA LYS A 110 13.62 -1.73 -2.64
C LYS A 110 14.40 -2.19 -1.41
N ASP A 111 15.64 -1.73 -1.23
CA ASP A 111 16.48 -2.11 -0.09
C ASP A 111 15.90 -1.65 1.24
N GLU A 112 15.26 -0.47 1.26
CA GLU A 112 14.57 0.05 2.43
C GLU A 112 13.35 -0.80 2.82
N LEU A 113 12.70 -1.48 1.88
CA LEU A 113 11.58 -2.38 2.16
C LEU A 113 12.01 -3.52 3.09
N VAL A 114 13.14 -4.16 2.77
CA VAL A 114 13.72 -5.27 3.54
C VAL A 114 14.06 -4.82 4.96
N PHE A 115 14.60 -3.61 5.09
CA PHE A 115 14.83 -3.01 6.40
C PHE A 115 13.53 -2.92 7.22
N TYR A 116 12.43 -2.44 6.64
CA TYR A 116 11.16 -2.36 7.37
C TYR A 116 10.58 -3.72 7.77
N ILE A 117 10.75 -4.76 6.95
CA ILE A 117 10.39 -6.14 7.32
C ILE A 117 11.13 -6.55 8.60
N SER A 118 12.44 -6.30 8.66
CA SER A 118 13.26 -6.60 9.85
C SER A 118 12.83 -5.82 11.11
N GLN A 119 12.17 -4.67 10.94
CA GLN A 119 11.64 -3.84 12.04
C GLN A 119 10.26 -4.30 12.54
N GLY A 120 9.78 -5.46 12.08
CA GLY A 120 8.53 -6.06 12.54
C GLY A 120 7.29 -5.66 11.73
N TYR A 121 7.47 -5.06 10.55
CA TYR A 121 6.36 -4.85 9.63
C TYR A 121 5.92 -6.20 9.04
N LYS A 122 4.61 -6.41 8.92
CA LYS A 122 4.04 -7.65 8.40
C LYS A 122 3.25 -7.40 7.12
N TRP A 123 3.43 -8.29 6.15
CA TRP A 123 2.63 -8.33 4.94
C TRP A 123 1.17 -8.65 5.25
N THR A 124 0.26 -7.94 4.60
CA THR A 124 -1.19 -8.13 4.75
C THR A 124 -1.96 -7.72 3.49
N GLU A 125 -3.07 -8.41 3.22
CA GLU A 125 -4.09 -8.00 2.25
C GLU A 125 -5.00 -6.89 2.81
N LYS A 126 -5.16 -6.82 4.14
CA LYS A 126 -6.09 -5.93 4.83
C LYS A 126 -5.38 -5.19 5.96
N LEU A 127 -5.50 -3.87 5.96
CA LEU A 127 -4.92 -3.04 7.01
C LEU A 127 -5.75 -3.12 8.29
N ASN A 128 -5.08 -3.21 9.43
CA ASN A 128 -5.66 -3.14 10.75
C ASN A 128 -4.81 -2.23 11.66
N PRO A 129 -5.29 -1.03 12.04
CA PRO A 129 -6.56 -0.43 11.62
C PRO A 129 -6.55 -0.07 10.12
N PRO A 130 -7.72 0.11 9.50
CA PRO A 130 -7.81 0.58 8.11
C PRO A 130 -7.25 1.99 7.95
N ILE A 131 -6.35 2.19 6.99
CA ILE A 131 -5.75 3.49 6.69
C ILE A 131 -5.68 3.69 5.18
N ALA A 132 -6.13 4.86 4.72
CA ALA A 132 -5.91 5.29 3.35
C ALA A 132 -4.52 5.93 3.21
N ILE A 133 -3.64 5.25 2.48
CA ILE A 133 -2.32 5.79 2.12
C ILE A 133 -2.53 6.89 1.09
N ASN A 134 -2.02 8.09 1.37
CA ASN A 134 -2.27 9.30 0.61
C ASN A 134 -1.14 9.60 -0.38
N PHE A 135 -1.09 8.73 -1.37
CA PHE A 135 -0.25 8.80 -2.56
C PHE A 135 -0.41 10.15 -3.32
N SER A 136 -1.63 10.69 -3.40
CA SER A 136 -1.90 11.98 -4.05
C SER A 136 -1.18 13.16 -3.38
N LEU A 137 -1.09 13.17 -2.05
CA LEU A 137 -0.32 14.19 -1.32
C LEU A 137 1.18 14.05 -1.56
N ALA A 138 1.71 12.81 -1.53
CA ALA A 138 3.12 12.56 -1.80
C ALA A 138 3.54 13.05 -3.21
N LYS A 139 2.68 12.88 -4.22
CA LYS A 139 2.93 13.41 -5.58
C LYS A 139 2.97 14.94 -5.65
N LYS A 140 2.22 15.62 -4.80
CA LYS A 140 2.24 17.07 -4.67
C LYS A 140 3.42 17.59 -3.83
N GLY A 141 4.32 16.70 -3.39
CA GLY A 141 5.44 17.04 -2.51
C GLY A 141 5.06 17.23 -1.04
N ILE A 142 3.85 16.82 -0.64
CA ILE A 142 3.35 16.99 0.74
C ILE A 142 3.72 15.74 1.56
N PHE A 143 4.90 15.81 2.18
CA PHE A 143 5.44 14.72 3.00
C PHE A 143 5.05 14.79 4.48
N TYR A 144 4.53 15.92 4.92
CA TYR A 144 4.04 16.14 6.27
C TYR A 144 2.62 16.68 6.19
N SER A 145 1.76 16.18 7.04
CA SER A 145 0.36 16.60 7.11
C SER A 145 -0.07 16.66 8.57
N SER A 146 -0.76 17.74 8.91
CA SER A 146 -1.40 18.00 10.19
C SER A 146 -2.88 17.60 10.13
N TYR A 147 -3.55 17.65 11.28
CA TYR A 147 -5.01 17.50 11.37
C TYR A 147 -5.76 18.39 10.37
N LYS A 148 -5.30 19.62 10.13
CA LYS A 148 -5.94 20.55 9.17
C LYS A 148 -5.83 20.08 7.72
N ASP A 149 -4.76 19.37 7.38
CA ASP A 149 -4.55 18.82 6.04
C ASP A 149 -5.36 17.55 5.79
N PHE A 150 -5.91 16.95 6.85
CA PHE A 150 -6.78 15.78 6.81
C PHE A 150 -8.27 16.09 6.90
N LYS A 151 -8.62 17.33 7.26
CA LYS A 151 -9.99 17.83 7.34
C LYS A 151 -10.47 18.25 5.95
#